data_AF-A0A0F9BDW5-F1
#
_entry.id   AF-A0A0F9BDW5-F1
#
_cell.length_a   1.000
_cell.length_b   1.000
_cell.length_c   1.000
_cell.angle_alpha   90.00
_cell.angle_beta   90.00
_cell.angle_gamma   90.00
#
_symmetry.space_group_name_H-M   'P 1'
#
loop_
_entity.id
_entity.type
_entity.pdbx_description
1 polymer ?
#
loop_
_entity_poly.entity_id
_entity_poly.type
_entity_poly.pdbx_seq_one_letter_code
_entity_poly.pdbx_strand_id
1 'polypeptide(L)'
;GNTAFTNPANAYDGNAATFANAAVVADTIDTADVLWKTWTSPTFTYENLTLRITSQVLLSNNSFPDMSATLEYSTDSGSTFKTVYQIFTARVQQTDEIVLQAGMDLSKLRVRATIANLSVDGGPADILTLRVYEIDTLGTLDTVGTLALVNKQADVCVVSPADAQETAVRLYRRGGTLPNNWNRVGHFPTSTLVQGGCSAGSLEIVDNIADVDLGSTIELDNDVPITSVETTAQPLPLIWGPFDERVLGCGDPNRPESVYFSKRGDAGAWPPQNHIEVSSPGDPMQNGVVYNARTFVFSRERMYELVPNIQTGVTFTPFPTPCGRGIIAPFGLTVSDAIYFVAKDGVFMTTGGPERSLVDNDIQPLFPTQSGPGRDVNGYEAIDFTSLDDIELEWHNDELYFTYKGATSGNRQTLIYDLIRRRWRAATWTPEIVTAHSEVSTVSSLLVGSSTGILYNASGNDDSGTAITASLRTGSHDQGQPLNT
;
A
#
# COMPACT_ATOMS: atom_id res chain seq x y z
N GLY A 1 13.17 12.63 -53.06
CA GLY A 1 13.01 12.53 -54.53
C GLY A 1 12.02 11.44 -54.85
N ASN A 2 12.14 10.76 -55.98
CA ASN A 2 11.16 9.74 -56.41
C ASN A 2 11.42 8.36 -55.77
N THR A 3 12.61 8.14 -55.21
CA THR A 3 13.02 6.85 -54.63
C THR A 3 13.16 6.95 -53.11
N ALA A 4 12.56 6.02 -52.36
CA ALA A 4 12.71 5.95 -50.91
C ALA A 4 13.89 5.06 -50.51
N PHE A 5 14.49 5.32 -49.34
CA PHE A 5 15.42 4.35 -48.74
C PHE A 5 14.72 3.02 -48.44
N THR A 6 15.41 1.92 -48.74
CA THR A 6 15.01 0.57 -48.35
C THR A 6 15.43 0.29 -46.92
N ASN A 7 14.52 -0.26 -46.12
CA ASN A 7 14.71 -0.63 -44.70
C ASN A 7 15.30 0.49 -43.81
N PRO A 8 14.68 1.68 -43.76
CA PRO A 8 15.21 2.81 -42.98
C PRO A 8 15.35 2.52 -41.48
N ALA A 9 14.57 1.58 -40.94
CA ALA A 9 14.64 1.17 -39.54
C ALA A 9 15.94 0.44 -39.18
N ASN A 10 16.61 -0.19 -40.15
CA ASN A 10 17.85 -0.93 -39.92
C ASN A 10 19.03 -0.03 -39.54
N ALA A 11 18.93 1.29 -39.70
CA ALA A 11 19.97 2.21 -39.25
C ALA A 11 19.93 2.49 -37.74
N TYR A 12 19.02 1.86 -37.00
CA TYR A 12 18.80 2.11 -35.56
C TYR A 12 18.38 0.82 -34.81
N ASP A 13 18.71 -0.35 -35.37
CA ASP A 13 18.30 -1.65 -34.84
C ASP A 13 19.34 -2.31 -33.91
N GLY A 14 20.50 -1.66 -33.69
CA GLY A 14 21.58 -2.17 -32.87
C GLY A 14 22.38 -3.30 -33.52
N ASN A 15 22.18 -3.56 -34.82
CA ASN A 15 22.82 -4.64 -35.54
C ASN A 15 23.70 -4.11 -36.68
N ALA A 16 25.01 -4.10 -36.46
CA ALA A 16 25.99 -3.62 -37.43
C ALA A 16 26.06 -4.41 -38.76
N ALA A 17 25.34 -5.53 -38.90
CA ALA A 17 25.26 -6.32 -40.13
C ALA A 17 24.07 -5.93 -41.04
N THR A 18 23.06 -5.26 -40.51
CA THR A 18 21.90 -4.73 -41.26
C THR A 18 22.14 -3.27 -41.63
N PHE A 19 21.45 -2.78 -42.65
CA PHE A 19 21.59 -1.39 -43.10
C PHE A 19 20.34 -0.87 -43.80
N ALA A 20 20.11 0.43 -43.66
CA ALA A 20 19.27 1.21 -44.55
C ALA A 20 20.06 1.54 -45.82
N ASN A 21 19.45 1.48 -47.01
CA ASN A 21 20.15 1.85 -48.23
C ASN A 21 19.28 2.58 -49.25
N ALA A 22 19.94 3.33 -50.12
CA ALA A 22 19.38 3.78 -51.39
C ALA A 22 20.48 3.76 -52.45
N ALA A 23 20.07 3.64 -53.71
CA ALA A 23 20.96 3.68 -54.85
C ALA A 23 20.39 4.61 -55.91
N VAL A 24 21.29 5.29 -56.63
CA VAL A 24 20.96 6.09 -57.82
C VAL A 24 21.78 5.55 -58.99
N VAL A 25 21.21 5.64 -60.19
CA VAL A 25 21.83 5.19 -61.44
C VAL A 25 22.18 6.41 -62.28
N ALA A 26 23.34 6.38 -62.93
CA ALA A 26 23.90 7.54 -63.64
C ALA A 26 23.10 7.98 -64.88
N ASP A 27 22.19 7.16 -65.39
CA ASP A 27 21.36 7.44 -66.58
C ASP A 27 20.04 8.17 -66.27
N THR A 28 19.74 8.37 -64.98
CA THR A 28 18.48 8.92 -64.52
C THR A 28 18.72 9.99 -63.46
N ILE A 29 18.07 11.15 -63.57
CA ILE A 29 18.04 12.14 -62.49
C ILE A 29 17.18 11.55 -61.37
N ASP A 30 17.82 11.13 -60.30
CA ASP A 30 17.16 10.52 -59.14
C ASP A 30 17.71 11.10 -57.84
N THR A 31 16.86 11.15 -56.83
CA THR A 31 17.23 11.54 -55.48
C THR A 31 16.48 10.66 -54.50
N ALA A 32 17.21 10.03 -53.61
CA ALA A 32 16.65 9.34 -52.46
C ALA A 32 17.10 10.01 -51.17
N ASP A 33 16.16 10.16 -50.24
CA ASP A 33 16.39 10.79 -48.95
C ASP A 33 15.66 10.06 -47.82
N VAL A 34 16.22 10.14 -46.62
CA VAL A 34 15.61 9.61 -45.40
C VAL A 34 15.98 10.51 -44.22
N LEU A 35 15.03 10.66 -43.28
CA LEU A 35 15.18 11.48 -42.07
C LEU A 35 14.83 10.67 -40.83
N TRP A 36 15.82 10.40 -39.98
CA TRP A 36 15.65 9.71 -38.69
C TRP A 36 15.33 10.71 -37.56
N LYS A 37 14.37 10.34 -36.70
CA LYS A 37 13.81 11.18 -35.62
C LYS A 37 13.64 10.44 -34.28
N THR A 38 14.44 9.40 -34.03
CA THR A 38 14.18 8.36 -33.02
C THR A 38 14.53 8.74 -31.58
N TRP A 39 15.13 9.90 -31.34
CA TRP A 39 15.55 10.32 -30.00
C TRP A 39 14.39 10.85 -29.16
N THR A 40 14.26 10.32 -27.94
CA THR A 40 13.39 10.85 -26.89
C THR A 40 14.19 11.78 -25.97
N SER A 41 13.50 12.73 -25.33
CA SER A 41 14.15 13.57 -24.31
C SER A 41 14.54 12.71 -23.11
N PRO A 42 15.84 12.64 -22.72
CA PRO A 42 16.27 11.88 -21.55
C PRO A 42 15.75 12.54 -20.26
N THR A 43 15.56 11.75 -19.21
CA THR A 43 15.21 12.26 -17.86
C THR A 43 16.41 12.80 -17.09
N PHE A 44 17.59 12.80 -17.69
CA PHE A 44 18.88 13.13 -17.09
C PHE A 44 19.73 13.96 -18.05
N THR A 45 20.69 14.72 -17.51
CA THR A 45 21.65 15.52 -18.27
C THR A 45 22.93 14.73 -18.53
N TYR A 46 23.45 14.83 -19.75
CA TYR A 46 24.75 14.27 -20.14
C TYR A 46 25.85 15.32 -20.00
N GLU A 47 26.96 14.95 -19.36
CA GLU A 47 28.17 15.80 -19.25
C GLU A 47 28.90 15.88 -20.59
N ASN A 48 28.99 14.74 -21.27
CA ASN A 48 29.47 14.62 -22.63
C ASN A 48 28.49 13.78 -23.47
N LEU A 49 28.31 14.15 -24.74
CA LEU A 49 27.39 13.48 -25.63
C LEU A 49 28.00 13.45 -27.03
N THR A 50 27.99 12.27 -27.66
CA THR A 50 28.57 12.04 -28.98
C THR A 50 27.57 11.30 -29.85
N LEU A 51 27.25 11.87 -31.02
CA LEU A 51 26.51 11.19 -32.08
C LEU A 51 27.47 10.35 -32.91
N ARG A 52 27.15 9.09 -33.13
CA ARG A 52 27.94 8.13 -33.90
C ARG A 52 27.09 7.64 -35.08
N ILE A 53 27.67 7.66 -36.28
CA ILE A 53 26.98 7.24 -37.51
C ILE A 53 27.90 6.31 -38.29
N THR A 54 27.50 5.05 -38.44
CA THR A 54 28.24 4.06 -39.22
C THR A 54 27.65 3.95 -40.63
N SER A 55 28.45 4.26 -41.66
CA SER A 55 27.98 4.32 -43.05
C SER A 55 29.03 3.87 -44.05
N GLN A 56 28.59 3.54 -45.27
CA GLN A 56 29.43 3.15 -46.40
C GLN A 56 28.85 3.71 -47.69
N VAL A 57 29.72 4.08 -48.64
CA VAL A 57 29.31 4.46 -49.99
C VAL A 57 29.99 3.53 -51.00
N LEU A 58 29.17 2.83 -51.79
CA LEU A 58 29.63 1.91 -52.82
C LEU A 58 29.43 2.54 -54.19
N LEU A 59 30.37 2.25 -55.08
CA LEU A 59 30.37 2.72 -56.46
C LEU A 59 30.75 1.54 -57.37
N SER A 60 29.94 1.24 -58.39
CA SER A 60 30.10 0.02 -59.21
C SER A 60 31.28 0.07 -60.17
N ASN A 61 31.54 1.18 -60.86
CA ASN A 61 32.70 1.31 -61.76
C ASN A 61 33.50 2.60 -61.52
N ASN A 62 33.09 3.73 -62.10
CA ASN A 62 33.86 4.97 -62.12
C ASN A 62 33.17 6.10 -61.36
N SER A 63 33.94 7.06 -60.83
CA SER A 63 33.39 8.25 -60.16
C SER A 63 32.75 9.18 -61.18
N PHE A 64 31.49 9.56 -60.92
CA PHE A 64 30.79 10.59 -61.71
C PHE A 64 30.66 11.85 -60.88
N PRO A 65 30.98 13.03 -61.45
CA PRO A 65 30.91 14.29 -60.72
C PRO A 65 29.48 14.67 -60.30
N ASP A 66 28.47 14.11 -60.98
CA ASP A 66 27.06 14.48 -60.77
C ASP A 66 26.31 13.57 -59.80
N MET A 67 26.96 12.50 -59.30
CA MET A 67 26.43 11.63 -58.26
C MET A 67 27.05 11.95 -56.90
N SER A 68 26.22 12.17 -55.88
CA SER A 68 26.70 12.47 -54.54
C SER A 68 25.93 11.70 -53.46
N ALA A 69 26.65 11.34 -52.40
CA ALA A 69 26.09 10.84 -51.16
C ALA A 69 26.43 11.82 -50.03
N THR A 70 25.41 12.28 -49.34
CA THR A 70 25.49 13.29 -48.28
C THR A 70 24.88 12.75 -47.00
N LEU A 71 25.56 12.96 -45.89
CA LEU A 71 25.08 12.63 -44.55
C LEU A 71 25.15 13.88 -43.69
N GLU A 72 24.04 14.21 -43.02
CA GLU A 72 23.86 15.46 -42.28
C GLU A 72 23.16 15.20 -40.94
N TYR A 73 23.34 16.12 -40.00
CA TYR A 73 22.63 16.11 -38.72
C TYR A 73 22.10 17.50 -38.35
N SER A 74 21.07 17.54 -37.50
CA SER A 74 20.47 18.77 -36.99
C SER A 74 20.24 18.64 -35.50
N THR A 75 20.50 19.72 -34.76
CA THR A 75 20.26 19.81 -33.31
C THR A 75 19.10 20.74 -32.97
N ASP A 76 18.34 21.18 -33.97
CA ASP A 76 17.28 22.19 -33.88
C ASP A 76 15.98 21.75 -34.58
N SER A 77 15.63 20.47 -34.43
CA SER A 77 14.41 19.87 -34.99
C SER A 77 14.34 19.88 -36.52
N GLY A 78 15.47 20.00 -37.20
CA GLY A 78 15.58 20.02 -38.66
C GLY A 78 15.51 21.42 -39.28
N SER A 79 15.62 22.49 -38.49
CA SER A 79 15.67 23.86 -39.02
C SER A 79 17.00 24.16 -39.72
N THR A 80 18.11 23.67 -39.19
CA THR A 80 19.43 23.75 -39.82
C THR A 80 20.12 22.39 -39.81
N PHE A 81 20.74 22.03 -40.94
CA PHE A 81 21.52 20.80 -41.07
C PHE A 81 23.00 21.13 -41.19
N LYS A 82 23.81 20.38 -40.46
CA LYS A 82 25.27 20.40 -40.50
C LYS A 82 25.74 19.14 -41.23
N THR A 83 26.60 19.31 -42.22
CA THR A 83 27.14 18.20 -43.02
C THR A 83 28.14 17.39 -42.20
N VAL A 84 27.92 16.08 -42.11
CA VAL A 84 28.91 15.11 -41.61
C VAL A 84 29.93 14.84 -42.72
N TYR A 85 29.43 14.50 -43.91
CA TYR A 85 30.22 14.44 -45.13
C TYR A 85 29.35 14.62 -46.38
N GLN A 86 30.01 14.98 -47.48
CA GLN A 86 29.48 14.90 -48.85
C GLN A 86 30.58 14.35 -49.74
N ILE A 87 30.29 13.27 -50.46
CA ILE A 87 31.27 12.57 -51.29
C ILE A 87 30.69 12.15 -52.63
N PHE A 88 31.58 12.08 -53.62
CA PHE A 88 31.31 11.73 -55.02
C PHE A 88 32.04 10.44 -55.44
N THR A 89 32.63 9.74 -54.46
CA THR A 89 33.47 8.55 -54.66
C THR A 89 33.09 7.47 -53.65
N ALA A 90 33.62 6.26 -53.82
CA ALA A 90 33.43 5.18 -52.85
C ALA A 90 34.06 5.54 -51.49
N ARG A 91 33.40 5.12 -50.41
CA ARG A 91 33.85 5.27 -49.03
C ARG A 91 33.72 3.94 -48.32
N VAL A 92 34.83 3.49 -47.74
CA VAL A 92 34.85 2.30 -46.88
C VAL A 92 33.87 2.46 -45.72
N GLN A 93 33.38 1.34 -45.18
CA GLN A 93 32.53 1.40 -44.00
C GLN A 93 33.30 2.01 -42.84
N GLN A 94 32.79 3.11 -42.28
CA GLN A 94 33.40 3.80 -41.16
C GLN A 94 32.36 4.44 -40.25
N THR A 95 32.73 4.67 -38.99
CA THR A 95 31.93 5.38 -37.99
C THR A 95 32.42 6.81 -37.86
N ASP A 96 31.54 7.77 -38.09
CA ASP A 96 31.79 9.19 -37.85
C ASP A 96 31.28 9.58 -36.46
N GLU A 97 32.12 10.28 -35.68
CA GLU A 97 31.79 10.70 -34.32
C GLU A 97 31.70 12.23 -34.25
N ILE A 98 30.56 12.73 -33.77
CA ILE A 98 30.24 14.16 -33.68
C ILE A 98 29.98 14.49 -32.21
N VAL A 99 30.84 15.35 -31.63
CA VAL A 99 30.63 15.86 -30.27
C VAL A 99 29.44 16.83 -30.29
N LEU A 100 28.44 16.51 -29.48
CA LEU A 100 27.24 17.29 -29.28
C LEU A 100 27.36 18.18 -28.03
N GLN A 101 26.53 19.21 -27.95
CA GLN A 101 26.54 20.13 -26.80
C GLN A 101 26.01 19.43 -25.54
N ALA A 102 26.70 19.61 -24.41
CA ALA A 102 26.25 19.11 -23.11
C ALA A 102 24.85 19.67 -22.75
N GLY A 103 24.02 18.83 -22.12
CA GLY A 103 22.66 19.20 -21.74
C GLY A 103 21.69 19.49 -22.90
N MET A 104 22.03 19.14 -24.15
CA MET A 104 21.12 19.37 -25.28
C MET A 104 19.87 18.48 -25.21
N ASP A 105 18.75 19.04 -25.68
CA ASP A 105 17.50 18.29 -25.84
C ASP A 105 17.60 17.34 -27.05
N LEU A 106 17.82 16.05 -26.76
CA LEU A 106 17.93 14.99 -27.76
C LEU A 106 16.67 14.84 -28.62
N SER A 107 15.49 15.25 -28.14
CA SER A 107 14.27 15.20 -28.95
C SER A 107 14.31 16.10 -30.19
N LYS A 108 15.27 17.04 -30.24
CA LYS A 108 15.54 17.92 -31.37
C LYS A 108 16.58 17.36 -32.34
N LEU A 109 17.28 16.28 -31.98
CA LEU A 109 18.29 15.66 -32.82
C LEU A 109 17.66 14.98 -34.03
N ARG A 110 18.19 15.24 -35.22
CA ARG A 110 17.78 14.59 -36.48
C ARG A 110 19.01 14.20 -37.26
N VAL A 111 18.94 13.08 -37.98
CA VAL A 111 19.97 12.66 -38.94
C VAL A 111 19.31 12.48 -40.30
N ARG A 112 19.95 12.98 -41.35
CA ARG A 112 19.48 12.89 -42.74
C ARG A 112 20.55 12.23 -43.60
N ALA A 113 20.14 11.28 -44.43
CA ALA A 113 20.95 10.75 -45.52
C ALA A 113 20.28 11.08 -46.85
N THR A 114 21.08 11.57 -47.78
CA THR A 114 20.65 11.94 -49.13
C THR A 114 21.62 11.33 -50.14
N ILE A 115 21.09 10.70 -51.18
CA ILE A 115 21.86 10.30 -52.35
C ILE A 115 21.19 10.86 -53.59
N ALA A 116 21.96 11.48 -54.47
CA ALA A 116 21.42 12.16 -55.65
C ALA A 116 22.30 11.94 -56.87
N ASN A 117 21.67 11.78 -58.03
CA ASN A 117 22.25 11.97 -59.35
C ASN A 117 21.56 13.16 -60.02
N LEU A 118 22.33 14.15 -60.46
CA LEU A 118 21.81 15.39 -61.03
C LEU A 118 21.98 15.51 -62.55
N SER A 119 22.54 14.49 -63.21
CA SER A 119 22.79 14.48 -64.66
C SER A 119 22.36 13.16 -65.31
N VAL A 120 22.12 13.18 -66.62
CA VAL A 120 21.81 12.00 -67.45
C VAL A 120 23.00 11.57 -68.33
N ASP A 121 24.19 12.13 -68.11
CA ASP A 121 25.37 11.92 -68.97
C ASP A 121 26.16 10.63 -68.62
N GLY A 122 25.60 9.76 -67.79
CA GLY A 122 26.23 8.51 -67.33
C GLY A 122 26.00 7.31 -68.25
N GLY A 123 26.96 6.37 -68.26
CA GLY A 123 26.73 5.06 -68.85
C GLY A 123 25.71 4.26 -68.02
N PRO A 124 24.86 3.41 -68.62
CA PRO A 124 23.76 2.71 -67.94
C PRO A 124 24.18 1.65 -66.90
N ALA A 125 25.47 1.59 -66.51
CA ALA A 125 26.02 0.59 -65.59
C ALA A 125 26.57 1.18 -64.28
N ASP A 126 26.55 2.51 -64.13
CA ASP A 126 27.14 3.18 -62.97
C ASP A 126 26.11 3.46 -61.89
N ILE A 127 26.34 2.88 -60.70
CA ILE A 127 25.43 2.93 -59.56
C ILE A 127 26.21 3.44 -58.36
N LEU A 128 25.71 4.51 -57.74
CA LEU A 128 26.14 4.96 -56.43
C LEU A 128 25.15 4.42 -55.39
N THR A 129 25.64 3.78 -54.33
CA THR A 129 24.80 3.25 -53.24
C THR A 129 25.28 3.79 -51.90
N LEU A 130 24.37 4.38 -51.12
CA LEU A 130 24.62 4.78 -49.74
C LEU A 130 24.00 3.74 -48.80
N ARG A 131 24.82 3.23 -47.87
CA ARG A 131 24.38 2.34 -46.78
C ARG A 131 24.62 3.01 -45.43
N VAL A 132 23.61 2.99 -44.57
CA VAL A 132 23.70 3.45 -43.18
C VAL A 132 23.39 2.26 -42.28
N TYR A 133 24.39 1.82 -41.52
CA TYR A 133 24.35 0.61 -40.70
C TYR A 133 23.83 0.90 -39.30
N GLU A 134 24.34 1.93 -38.64
CA GLU A 134 23.99 2.22 -37.24
C GLU A 134 24.05 3.72 -36.99
N ILE A 135 23.13 4.21 -36.16
CA ILE A 135 23.10 5.57 -35.64
C ILE A 135 22.85 5.45 -34.13
N ASP A 136 23.82 5.85 -33.33
CA ASP A 136 23.74 5.80 -31.88
C ASP A 136 24.23 7.10 -31.24
N THR A 137 23.83 7.32 -29.99
CA THR A 137 24.37 8.40 -29.15
C THR A 137 25.00 7.80 -27.92
N LEU A 138 26.25 8.15 -27.66
CA LEU A 138 27.00 7.75 -26.47
C LEU A 138 27.16 8.97 -25.57
N GLY A 139 26.89 8.84 -24.27
CA GLY A 139 27.14 9.91 -23.33
C GLY A 139 27.46 9.41 -21.93
N THR A 140 28.27 10.16 -21.20
CA THR A 140 28.53 9.96 -19.78
C THR A 140 27.47 10.72 -19.01
N LEU A 141 26.76 10.00 -18.13
CA LEU A 141 25.79 10.61 -17.24
C LEU A 141 26.51 11.59 -16.32
N ASP A 142 25.94 12.78 -16.15
CA ASP A 142 26.30 13.63 -15.03
C ASP A 142 25.88 12.90 -13.75
N THR A 143 26.81 12.16 -13.16
CA THR A 143 26.62 11.63 -11.82
C THR A 143 26.54 12.85 -10.93
N VAL A 144 25.32 13.27 -10.59
CA VAL A 144 25.03 14.34 -9.64
C VAL A 144 26.05 14.23 -8.52
N GLY A 145 27.08 15.07 -8.58
CA GLY A 145 28.14 15.04 -7.60
C GLY A 145 27.46 15.20 -6.26
N THR A 146 27.75 14.30 -5.32
CA THR A 146 27.25 14.40 -3.95
C THR A 146 27.51 15.83 -3.48
N LEU A 147 26.46 16.66 -3.43
CA LEU A 147 26.56 18.06 -3.00
C LEU A 147 26.88 18.03 -1.52
N ALA A 148 28.17 17.99 -1.19
CA ALA A 148 28.63 18.17 0.17
C ALA A 148 28.55 19.67 0.47
N LEU A 149 27.69 20.06 1.41
CA LEU A 149 27.59 21.44 1.92
C LEU A 149 28.75 21.80 2.85
N VAL A 150 29.95 21.27 2.60
CA VAL A 150 31.13 21.58 3.41
C VAL A 150 31.52 23.04 3.16
N ASN A 151 31.32 23.89 4.17
CA ASN A 151 31.51 25.34 4.10
C ASN A 151 30.67 26.04 3.02
N LYS A 152 29.47 25.51 2.75
CA LYS A 152 28.51 26.13 1.82
C LYS A 152 27.18 26.36 2.54
N GLN A 153 26.55 27.48 2.20
CA GLN A 153 25.20 27.81 2.60
C GLN A 153 24.22 27.25 1.56
N ALA A 154 23.10 26.70 2.01
CA ALA A 154 21.97 26.34 1.15
C ALA A 154 20.78 27.24 1.49
N ASP A 155 20.27 27.95 0.48
CA ASP A 155 19.05 28.74 0.60
C ASP A 155 17.85 27.87 0.19
N VAL A 156 16.97 27.59 1.16
CA VAL A 156 15.79 26.75 0.98
C VAL A 156 14.57 27.64 0.85
N CYS A 157 14.00 27.70 -0.36
CA CYS A 157 12.79 28.46 -0.64
C CYS A 157 11.54 27.63 -0.32
N VAL A 158 10.67 28.16 0.53
CA VAL A 158 9.41 27.53 0.96
C VAL A 158 8.26 28.43 0.54
N VAL A 159 7.23 27.89 -0.11
CA VAL A 159 6.02 28.68 -0.42
C VAL A 159 5.36 29.10 0.89
N SER A 160 4.97 30.38 0.99
CA SER A 160 4.29 30.86 2.20
C SER A 160 2.99 30.05 2.42
N PRO A 161 2.76 29.52 3.63
CA PRO A 161 1.50 28.84 3.96
C PRO A 161 0.28 29.69 3.65
N ALA A 162 -0.75 29.05 3.10
CA ALA A 162 -2.05 29.69 2.88
C ALA A 162 -2.96 29.60 4.13
N ASP A 163 -2.73 28.60 4.98
CA ASP A 163 -3.47 28.39 6.22
C ASP A 163 -2.81 29.12 7.39
N ALA A 164 -3.58 29.93 8.11
CA ALA A 164 -3.11 30.68 9.29
C ALA A 164 -2.72 29.77 10.47
N GLN A 165 -3.14 28.51 10.47
CA GLN A 165 -2.75 27.52 11.49
C GLN A 165 -1.32 27.01 11.31
N GLU A 166 -0.75 27.14 10.11
CA GLU A 166 0.63 26.76 9.80
C GLU A 166 1.62 27.84 10.30
N THR A 167 1.94 27.76 11.58
CA THR A 167 2.74 28.79 12.28
C THR A 167 4.25 28.58 12.21
N ALA A 168 4.72 27.44 11.69
CA ALA A 168 6.15 27.12 11.61
C ALA A 168 6.47 26.07 10.56
N VAL A 169 7.69 26.13 10.03
CA VAL A 169 8.27 25.15 9.10
C VAL A 169 9.39 24.38 9.80
N ARG A 170 9.43 23.05 9.65
CA ARG A 170 10.57 22.22 10.08
C ARG A 170 11.39 21.84 8.87
N LEU A 171 12.70 22.10 8.91
CA LEU A 171 13.62 21.72 7.84
C LEU A 171 14.47 20.53 8.28
N TYR A 172 14.63 19.56 7.38
CA TYR A 172 15.44 18.37 7.58
C TYR A 172 16.41 18.19 6.41
N ARG A 173 17.60 17.64 6.68
CA ARG A 173 18.64 17.37 5.69
C ARG A 173 19.07 15.89 5.71
N ARG A 174 19.34 15.34 4.53
CA ARG A 174 19.97 14.02 4.32
C ARG A 174 21.00 14.07 3.18
N GLY A 175 21.86 13.06 3.08
CA GLY A 175 22.87 12.95 2.03
C GLY A 175 24.26 13.42 2.46
N GLY A 176 25.25 13.34 1.56
CA GLY A 176 26.64 13.66 1.89
C GLY A 176 27.18 12.74 2.99
N THR A 177 27.59 13.33 4.12
CA THR A 177 28.03 12.62 5.33
C THR A 177 26.88 12.11 6.21
N LEU A 178 25.62 12.31 5.81
CA LEU A 178 24.39 11.85 6.49
C LEU A 178 23.66 10.80 5.64
N PRO A 179 24.20 9.57 5.49
CA PRO A 179 23.73 8.63 4.48
C PRO A 179 22.36 8.01 4.79
N ASN A 180 21.98 7.88 6.06
CA ASN A 180 20.91 6.96 6.46
C ASN A 180 19.65 7.64 7.03
N ASN A 181 19.76 8.86 7.56
CA ASN A 181 18.68 9.50 8.29
C ASN A 181 18.46 10.96 7.83
N TRP A 182 17.23 11.43 7.98
CA TRP A 182 16.92 12.85 7.88
C TRP A 182 17.14 13.51 9.24
N ASN A 183 18.07 14.46 9.28
CA ASN A 183 18.48 15.15 10.51
C ASN A 183 17.84 16.52 10.55
N ARG A 184 17.32 16.94 11.71
CA ARG A 184 16.63 18.23 11.83
C ARG A 184 17.63 19.38 11.74
N VAL A 185 17.48 20.23 10.73
CA VAL A 185 18.20 21.50 10.63
C VAL A 185 17.63 22.49 11.64
N GLY A 186 16.30 22.65 11.66
CA GLY A 186 15.67 23.58 12.60
C GLY A 186 14.15 23.59 12.57
N HIS A 187 13.58 24.41 13.45
CA HIS A 187 12.16 24.73 13.50
C HIS A 187 12.02 26.25 13.42
N PHE A 188 11.42 26.72 12.34
CA PHE A 188 11.41 28.13 11.96
C PHE A 188 9.98 28.66 11.98
N PRO A 189 9.60 29.53 12.95
CA PRO A 189 8.30 30.16 12.94
C PRO A 189 8.10 30.95 11.63
N THR A 190 6.96 30.79 10.96
CA THR A 190 6.68 31.44 9.67
C THR A 190 6.73 32.97 9.79
N SER A 191 6.37 33.50 10.97
CA SER A 191 6.48 34.92 11.31
C SER A 191 7.90 35.47 11.38
N THR A 192 8.91 34.62 11.47
CA THR A 192 10.33 35.01 11.52
C THR A 192 11.03 34.88 10.17
N LEU A 193 10.38 34.25 9.20
CA LEU A 193 10.92 34.05 7.85
C LEU A 193 10.64 35.27 6.98
N VAL A 194 11.59 35.58 6.09
CA VAL A 194 11.50 36.70 5.15
C VAL A 194 11.68 36.19 3.73
N GLN A 195 11.27 36.99 2.74
CA GLN A 195 11.29 36.60 1.33
C GLN A 195 12.70 36.47 0.70
N GLY A 196 13.76 36.78 1.45
CA GLY A 196 15.14 37.07 1.01
C GLY A 196 15.55 36.76 -0.44
N GLY A 197 16.47 35.81 -0.66
CA GLY A 197 17.00 35.44 -1.99
C GLY A 197 16.02 34.69 -2.90
N CYS A 198 14.86 34.30 -2.36
CA CYS A 198 13.84 33.55 -3.05
C CYS A 198 12.94 34.44 -3.92
N SER A 199 12.29 33.84 -4.93
CA SER A 199 11.31 34.56 -5.77
C SER A 199 10.11 35.06 -4.96
N ALA A 200 9.41 36.05 -5.51
CA ALA A 200 8.20 36.60 -4.88
C ALA A 200 7.17 35.52 -4.51
N GLY A 201 6.64 35.60 -3.28
CA GLY A 201 5.70 34.63 -2.72
C GLY A 201 6.32 33.44 -1.98
N SER A 202 7.65 33.39 -1.83
CA SER A 202 8.35 32.34 -1.08
C SER A 202 9.12 32.91 0.11
N LEU A 203 9.15 32.18 1.21
CA LEU A 203 9.95 32.42 2.39
C LEU A 203 11.30 31.72 2.24
N GLU A 204 12.37 32.35 2.74
CA GLU A 204 13.73 31.82 2.69
C GLU A 204 14.15 31.24 4.06
N ILE A 205 14.67 30.02 4.05
CA ILE A 205 15.38 29.41 5.17
C ILE A 205 16.84 29.23 4.77
N VAL A 206 17.73 29.90 5.49
CA VAL A 206 19.17 29.78 5.29
C VAL A 206 19.71 28.60 6.11
N ASP A 207 20.07 27.51 5.43
CA ASP A 207 20.79 26.38 6.05
C ASP A 207 22.30 26.63 5.97
N ASN A 208 22.87 27.02 7.10
CA ASN A 208 24.32 27.16 7.33
C ASN A 208 24.77 26.32 8.53
N ILE A 209 24.02 25.27 8.87
CA ILE A 209 24.32 24.41 10.02
C ILE A 209 25.24 23.28 9.57
N ALA A 210 26.36 23.07 10.27
CA ALA A 210 27.27 21.97 9.98
C ALA A 210 26.62 20.62 10.31
N ASP A 211 26.98 19.55 9.58
CA ASP A 211 26.42 18.20 9.80
C ASP A 211 26.56 17.71 11.26
N VAL A 212 27.63 18.12 11.95
CA VAL A 212 27.90 17.76 13.35
C VAL A 212 26.99 18.48 14.35
N ASP A 213 26.36 19.58 13.94
CA ASP A 213 25.49 20.42 14.77
C ASP A 213 24.00 20.22 14.48
N LEU A 214 23.66 19.28 13.58
CA LEU A 214 22.27 18.97 13.28
C LEU A 214 21.58 18.33 14.50
N GLY A 215 20.28 18.60 14.62
CA GLY A 215 19.45 18.07 15.68
C GLY A 215 19.10 16.59 15.48
N SER A 216 18.17 16.11 16.31
CA SER A 216 17.68 14.74 16.27
C SER A 216 17.21 14.31 14.88
N THR A 217 17.36 13.03 14.59
CA THR A 217 16.79 12.40 13.40
C THR A 217 15.27 12.40 13.46
N ILE A 218 14.62 12.51 12.31
CA ILE A 218 13.20 12.21 12.20
C ILE A 218 13.04 10.69 12.05
N GLU A 219 12.15 10.12 12.85
CA GLU A 219 11.67 8.76 12.67
C GLU A 219 10.73 8.76 11.46
N LEU A 220 11.10 8.05 10.39
CA LEU A 220 10.30 7.97 9.16
C LEU A 220 9.19 6.93 9.23
N ASP A 221 9.18 6.14 10.28
CA ASP A 221 8.36 4.95 10.48
C ASP A 221 7.32 5.13 11.60
N ASN A 222 6.99 6.39 11.94
CA ASN A 222 5.88 6.73 12.83
C ASN A 222 4.57 6.91 12.05
N ASP A 223 4.25 5.94 11.19
CA ASP A 223 3.03 5.99 10.39
C ASP A 223 1.80 5.93 11.28
N VAL A 224 0.87 6.86 11.03
CA VAL A 224 -0.50 6.85 11.56
C VAL A 224 -1.44 7.31 10.46
N PRO A 225 -2.48 6.56 10.12
CA PRO A 225 -2.76 5.13 10.43
C PRO A 225 -1.87 4.13 9.67
N ILE A 226 -2.10 2.84 9.88
CA ILE A 226 -1.30 1.73 9.33
C ILE A 226 -1.15 1.80 7.80
N THR A 227 0.06 1.52 7.34
CA THR A 227 0.36 1.38 5.90
C THR A 227 0.20 -0.08 5.46
N SER A 228 -0.84 -0.35 4.67
CA SER A 228 -1.09 -1.65 4.02
C SER A 228 -0.39 -1.73 2.64
N VAL A 229 -0.63 -2.77 1.85
CA VAL A 229 0.01 -3.00 0.53
C VAL A 229 -0.24 -1.83 -0.44
N GLU A 230 -1.51 -1.41 -0.55
CA GLU A 230 -1.97 -0.47 -1.58
C GLU A 230 -2.55 0.83 -0.99
N THR A 231 -2.74 0.86 0.32
CA THR A 231 -3.40 1.96 1.03
C THR A 231 -2.55 2.38 2.22
N THR A 232 -2.07 3.62 2.20
CA THR A 232 -1.63 4.31 3.41
C THR A 232 -2.85 4.66 4.26
N ALA A 233 -2.73 4.67 5.58
CA ALA A 233 -3.81 5.06 6.49
C ALA A 233 -4.99 4.08 6.57
N GLN A 234 -4.75 2.77 6.44
CA GLN A 234 -5.79 1.75 6.55
C GLN A 234 -6.32 1.65 8.00
N PRO A 235 -7.61 1.90 8.26
CA PRO A 235 -8.18 1.68 9.59
C PRO A 235 -8.26 0.18 9.89
N LEU A 236 -7.85 -0.19 11.10
CA LEU A 236 -8.10 -1.52 11.63
C LEU A 236 -9.32 -1.49 12.55
N PRO A 237 -10.34 -2.33 12.29
CA PRO A 237 -11.55 -2.36 13.12
C PRO A 237 -11.31 -2.99 14.49
N LEU A 238 -10.25 -3.79 14.66
CA LEU A 238 -10.08 -4.68 15.80
C LEU A 238 -8.70 -4.47 16.42
N ILE A 239 -8.68 -4.10 17.69
CA ILE A 239 -7.46 -3.83 18.45
C ILE A 239 -7.51 -4.51 19.81
N TRP A 240 -6.35 -4.94 20.30
CA TRP A 240 -6.22 -5.50 21.64
C TRP A 240 -4.85 -5.20 22.25
N GLY A 241 -4.73 -5.46 23.55
CA GLY A 241 -3.52 -5.19 24.31
C GLY A 241 -3.83 -4.45 25.62
N PRO A 242 -2.81 -3.89 26.27
CA PRO A 242 -1.40 -3.91 25.86
C PRO A 242 -0.75 -5.29 26.04
N PHE A 243 0.19 -5.63 25.16
CA PHE A 243 1.10 -6.77 25.33
C PHE A 243 2.52 -6.35 24.97
N ASP A 244 3.49 -6.60 25.87
CA ASP A 244 4.87 -6.09 25.72
C ASP A 244 4.93 -4.58 25.39
N GLU A 245 4.10 -3.77 26.09
CA GLU A 245 3.95 -2.32 25.86
C GLU A 245 3.55 -1.93 24.41
N ARG A 246 2.97 -2.86 23.64
CA ARG A 246 2.44 -2.62 22.30
C ARG A 246 0.93 -2.79 22.26
N VAL A 247 0.29 -2.12 21.32
CA VAL A 247 -1.08 -2.39 20.89
C VAL A 247 -1.00 -3.25 19.63
N LEU A 248 -1.87 -4.25 19.52
CA LEU A 248 -1.99 -5.10 18.35
C LEU A 248 -3.33 -4.86 17.67
N GLY A 249 -3.42 -5.17 16.39
CA GLY A 249 -4.69 -5.07 15.66
C GLY A 249 -4.75 -5.96 14.42
N CYS A 250 -5.96 -6.22 13.95
CA CYS A 250 -6.23 -6.97 12.73
C CYS A 250 -7.51 -6.46 12.02
N GLY A 251 -7.88 -7.12 10.92
CA GLY A 251 -9.08 -6.79 10.14
C GLY A 251 -8.81 -5.88 8.93
N ASP A 252 -7.58 -5.86 8.42
CA ASP A 252 -7.26 -5.19 7.15
C ASP A 252 -7.87 -5.95 5.96
N PRO A 253 -8.76 -5.34 5.16
CA PRO A 253 -9.34 -5.98 3.98
C PRO A 253 -8.32 -6.38 2.91
N ASN A 254 -7.17 -5.71 2.83
CA ASN A 254 -6.13 -5.95 1.82
C ASN A 254 -5.08 -6.98 2.27
N ARG A 255 -4.96 -7.20 3.59
CA ARG A 255 -4.14 -8.24 4.22
C ARG A 255 -4.93 -8.95 5.32
N PRO A 256 -6.00 -9.68 4.97
CA PRO A 256 -6.89 -10.31 5.94
C PRO A 256 -6.17 -11.28 6.88
N GLU A 257 -5.07 -11.87 6.46
CA GLU A 257 -4.26 -12.84 7.21
C GLU A 257 -3.27 -12.22 8.21
N SER A 258 -3.13 -10.90 8.21
CA SER A 258 -2.07 -10.20 8.94
C SER A 258 -2.52 -9.63 10.28
N VAL A 259 -1.58 -9.61 11.24
CA VAL A 259 -1.68 -8.87 12.49
C VAL A 259 -0.63 -7.77 12.49
N TYR A 260 -1.07 -6.57 12.85
CA TYR A 260 -0.24 -5.39 12.97
C TYR A 260 0.06 -5.12 14.44
N PHE A 261 1.17 -4.43 14.72
CA PHE A 261 1.51 -4.03 16.08
C PHE A 261 2.22 -2.67 16.13
N SER A 262 1.93 -1.90 17.17
CA SER A 262 2.54 -0.59 17.36
C SER A 262 4.03 -0.70 17.73
N LYS A 263 4.75 0.43 17.67
CA LYS A 263 6.03 0.55 18.37
C LYS A 263 5.81 0.35 19.87
N ARG A 264 6.86 -0.16 20.53
CA ARG A 264 6.85 -0.39 21.97
C ARG A 264 6.79 0.96 22.71
N GLY A 265 5.84 1.11 23.62
CA GLY A 265 5.64 2.35 24.39
C GLY A 265 4.96 3.49 23.63
N ASP A 266 4.65 3.29 22.34
CA ASP A 266 4.00 4.28 21.48
C ASP A 266 2.88 3.63 20.66
N ALA A 267 1.67 3.68 21.21
CA ALA A 267 0.47 3.16 20.55
C ALA A 267 0.06 3.98 19.31
N GLY A 268 0.66 5.15 19.12
CA GLY A 268 0.43 6.03 17.98
C GLY A 268 1.50 5.91 16.91
N ALA A 269 2.30 4.83 16.85
CA ALA A 269 3.28 4.64 15.79
C ALA A 269 3.21 3.21 15.26
N TRP A 270 2.84 3.06 13.98
CA TRP A 270 2.59 1.76 13.35
C TRP A 270 3.43 1.58 12.07
N PRO A 271 4.74 1.29 12.21
CA PRO A 271 5.62 1.07 11.07
C PRO A 271 5.07 0.06 10.06
N PRO A 272 5.27 0.26 8.74
CA PRO A 272 4.87 -0.72 7.72
C PRO A 272 5.49 -2.11 7.93
N GLN A 273 6.67 -2.18 8.55
CA GLN A 273 7.38 -3.41 8.85
C GLN A 273 6.80 -4.15 10.07
N ASN A 274 5.98 -3.48 10.87
CA ASN A 274 5.38 -4.06 12.08
C ASN A 274 4.07 -4.79 11.77
N HIS A 275 4.19 -5.81 10.94
CA HIS A 275 3.12 -6.77 10.70
C HIS A 275 3.70 -8.18 10.63
N ILE A 276 2.84 -9.15 10.90
CA ILE A 276 3.13 -10.57 10.71
C ILE A 276 1.96 -11.23 10.01
N GLU A 277 2.27 -12.08 9.04
CA GLU A 277 1.29 -12.98 8.43
C GLU A 277 1.05 -14.15 9.38
N VAL A 278 -0.21 -14.33 9.82
CA VAL A 278 -0.58 -15.35 10.81
C VAL A 278 -1.25 -16.56 10.15
N SER A 279 -2.12 -16.32 9.18
CA SER A 279 -2.88 -17.35 8.46
C SER A 279 -2.71 -17.23 6.94
N SER A 280 -3.62 -17.83 6.18
CA SER A 280 -3.77 -17.60 4.75
C SER A 280 -4.85 -16.54 4.46
N PRO A 281 -4.80 -15.83 3.33
CA PRO A 281 -5.82 -14.81 2.98
C PRO A 281 -7.28 -15.32 2.97
N GLY A 282 -7.49 -16.63 2.78
CA GLY A 282 -8.82 -17.26 2.84
C GLY A 282 -9.37 -17.51 4.25
N ASP A 283 -8.54 -17.34 5.28
CA ASP A 283 -8.88 -17.51 6.70
C ASP A 283 -8.56 -16.21 7.47
N PRO A 284 -9.35 -15.14 7.27
CA PRO A 284 -9.08 -13.82 7.81
C PRO A 284 -8.98 -13.81 9.34
N MET A 285 -8.07 -12.98 9.86
CA MET A 285 -7.99 -12.63 11.28
C MET A 285 -9.25 -11.88 11.71
N GLN A 286 -9.82 -12.29 12.84
CA GLN A 286 -11.13 -11.83 13.30
C GLN A 286 -11.08 -11.03 14.60
N ASN A 287 -10.15 -11.32 15.52
CA ASN A 287 -9.86 -10.53 16.72
C ASN A 287 -8.70 -11.16 17.49
N GLY A 288 -8.21 -10.51 18.54
CA GLY A 288 -7.22 -11.07 19.46
C GLY A 288 -7.43 -10.63 20.90
N VAL A 289 -6.73 -11.30 21.80
CA VAL A 289 -6.81 -11.06 23.25
C VAL A 289 -5.46 -11.25 23.92
N VAL A 290 -5.32 -10.69 25.12
CA VAL A 290 -4.24 -10.99 26.05
C VAL A 290 -4.82 -11.85 27.17
N TYR A 291 -4.26 -13.04 27.39
CA TYR A 291 -4.67 -13.94 28.44
C TYR A 291 -3.44 -14.61 29.07
N ASN A 292 -3.37 -14.60 30.41
CA ASN A 292 -2.29 -15.22 31.18
C ASN A 292 -0.87 -14.83 30.70
N ALA A 293 -0.65 -13.52 30.51
CA ALA A 293 0.62 -12.95 30.02
C ALA A 293 1.08 -13.51 28.65
N ARG A 294 0.14 -13.98 27.83
CA ARG A 294 0.33 -14.39 26.44
C ARG A 294 -0.67 -13.64 25.58
N THR A 295 -0.38 -13.50 24.29
CA THR A 295 -1.33 -12.93 23.34
C THR A 295 -1.78 -14.01 22.36
N PHE A 296 -3.08 -14.04 22.11
CA PHE A 296 -3.72 -14.94 21.18
C PHE A 296 -4.43 -14.12 20.11
N VAL A 297 -4.46 -14.64 18.89
CA VAL A 297 -5.25 -14.11 17.80
C VAL A 297 -6.08 -15.22 17.19
N PHE A 298 -7.31 -14.91 16.84
CA PHE A 298 -8.23 -15.82 16.21
C PHE A 298 -8.40 -15.46 14.75
N SER A 299 -8.31 -16.47 13.90
CA SER A 299 -8.88 -16.44 12.57
C SER A 299 -10.33 -16.91 12.60
N ARG A 300 -10.94 -17.02 11.43
CA ARG A 300 -12.28 -17.58 11.29
C ARG A 300 -12.33 -19.07 11.65
N GLU A 301 -11.24 -19.80 11.44
CA GLU A 301 -11.19 -21.25 11.65
C GLU A 301 -10.28 -21.70 12.81
N ARG A 302 -9.34 -20.89 13.30
CA ARG A 302 -8.29 -21.32 14.25
C ARG A 302 -7.89 -20.24 15.25
N MET A 303 -7.21 -20.65 16.31
CA MET A 303 -6.54 -19.76 17.28
C MET A 303 -5.03 -19.95 17.21
N TYR A 304 -4.29 -18.84 17.23
CA TYR A 304 -2.83 -18.78 17.21
C TYR A 304 -2.31 -18.04 18.45
N GLU A 305 -1.21 -18.53 19.04
CA GLU A 305 -0.44 -17.82 20.06
C GLU A 305 0.64 -16.99 19.37
N LEU A 306 0.73 -15.70 19.67
CA LEU A 306 1.80 -14.84 19.14
C LEU A 306 2.92 -14.75 20.18
N VAL A 307 4.05 -15.39 19.88
CA VAL A 307 5.20 -15.41 20.78
C VAL A 307 6.19 -14.33 20.37
N PRO A 308 6.59 -13.41 21.27
CA PRO A 308 7.58 -12.39 20.95
C PRO A 308 8.97 -13.01 20.74
N ASN A 309 9.68 -12.59 19.70
CA ASN A 309 11.02 -13.07 19.42
C ASN A 309 12.06 -12.37 20.32
N ILE A 310 12.86 -13.16 21.04
CA ILE A 310 13.90 -12.70 21.97
C ILE A 310 15.18 -12.16 21.30
N GLN A 311 15.44 -12.50 20.03
CA GLN A 311 16.73 -12.20 19.39
C GLN A 311 16.80 -10.82 18.75
N THR A 312 15.68 -10.27 18.30
CA THR A 312 15.63 -8.98 17.59
C THR A 312 14.57 -8.03 18.10
N GLY A 313 13.80 -8.40 19.14
CA GLY A 313 12.94 -7.48 19.90
C GLY A 313 11.82 -6.79 19.12
N VAL A 314 11.57 -7.16 17.86
CA VAL A 314 10.66 -6.42 16.95
C VAL A 314 9.58 -7.30 16.33
N THR A 315 9.69 -8.64 16.34
CA THR A 315 8.72 -9.50 15.63
C THR A 315 8.05 -10.52 16.53
N PHE A 316 6.79 -10.83 16.19
CA PHE A 316 6.03 -11.93 16.75
C PHE A 316 6.20 -13.17 15.85
N THR A 317 6.15 -14.36 16.45
CA THR A 317 6.07 -15.62 15.71
C THR A 317 4.73 -16.29 16.03
N PRO A 318 3.85 -16.50 15.04
CA PRO A 318 2.57 -17.16 15.27
C PRO A 318 2.76 -18.68 15.41
N PHE A 319 2.14 -19.27 16.44
CA PHE A 319 2.07 -20.70 16.64
C PHE A 319 0.61 -21.15 16.69
N PRO A 320 0.17 -22.12 15.86
CA PRO A 320 -1.17 -22.65 15.95
C PRO A 320 -1.36 -23.36 17.30
N THR A 321 -2.46 -23.05 17.97
CA THR A 321 -2.81 -23.71 19.23
C THR A 321 -3.60 -25.00 18.96
N PRO A 322 -3.78 -25.88 19.95
CA PRO A 322 -4.65 -27.05 19.82
C PRO A 322 -6.15 -26.73 19.68
N CYS A 323 -6.56 -25.45 19.77
CA CYS A 323 -7.95 -25.05 19.61
C CYS A 323 -8.39 -25.26 18.15
N GLY A 324 -9.36 -26.15 17.96
CA GLY A 324 -9.83 -26.58 16.64
C GLY A 324 -10.83 -25.62 16.00
N ARG A 325 -11.14 -24.50 16.66
CA ARG A 325 -12.13 -23.51 16.23
C ARG A 325 -11.57 -22.09 16.28
N GLY A 326 -12.01 -21.29 15.33
CA GLY A 326 -11.82 -19.84 15.31
C GLY A 326 -13.06 -19.12 15.83
N ILE A 327 -13.02 -17.80 15.80
CA ILE A 327 -14.19 -16.98 16.10
C ILE A 327 -14.92 -16.63 14.81
N ILE A 328 -16.24 -16.62 14.84
CA ILE A 328 -17.05 -16.23 13.68
C ILE A 328 -17.55 -14.80 13.77
N ALA A 329 -17.73 -14.29 14.98
CA ALA A 329 -18.16 -12.93 15.27
C ALA A 329 -17.00 -12.19 15.98
N PRO A 330 -16.52 -11.05 15.46
CA PRO A 330 -15.40 -10.33 16.05
C PRO A 330 -15.61 -9.91 17.50
N PHE A 331 -16.84 -9.49 17.86
CA PHE A 331 -17.22 -9.11 19.22
C PHE A 331 -17.75 -10.28 20.07
N GLY A 332 -17.84 -11.47 19.49
CA GLY A 332 -18.12 -12.72 20.20
C GLY A 332 -16.88 -13.27 20.90
N LEU A 333 -16.09 -12.42 21.57
CA LEU A 333 -14.85 -12.79 22.25
C LEU A 333 -14.69 -11.96 23.53
N THR A 334 -14.48 -12.63 24.66
CA THR A 334 -14.22 -11.97 25.94
C THR A 334 -13.28 -12.81 26.82
N VAL A 335 -12.68 -12.19 27.83
CA VAL A 335 -11.66 -12.82 28.68
C VAL A 335 -11.98 -12.61 30.16
N SER A 336 -11.87 -13.68 30.93
CA SER A 336 -11.86 -13.65 32.39
C SER A 336 -10.92 -14.74 32.92
N ASP A 337 -11.44 -15.76 33.60
CA ASP A 337 -10.71 -16.95 34.04
C ASP A 337 -10.30 -17.85 32.86
N ALA A 338 -11.02 -17.76 31.75
CA ALA A 338 -10.70 -18.37 30.46
C ALA A 338 -10.97 -17.37 29.32
N ILE A 339 -10.61 -17.78 28.10
CA ILE A 339 -10.99 -17.10 26.87
C ILE A 339 -12.31 -17.69 26.41
N TYR A 340 -13.36 -16.87 26.36
CA TYR A 340 -14.70 -17.24 25.92
C TYR A 340 -14.95 -16.70 24.52
N PHE A 341 -15.47 -17.53 23.63
CA PHE A 341 -15.66 -17.13 22.24
C PHE A 341 -16.83 -17.82 21.54
N VAL A 342 -17.37 -17.17 20.50
CA VAL A 342 -18.42 -17.71 19.63
C VAL A 342 -17.79 -18.25 18.35
N ALA A 343 -18.01 -19.53 18.10
CA ALA A 343 -17.68 -20.19 16.84
C ALA A 343 -18.97 -20.48 16.03
N LYS A 344 -18.81 -21.05 14.84
CA LYS A 344 -19.93 -21.33 13.92
C LYS A 344 -21.01 -22.26 14.49
N ASP A 345 -20.62 -23.14 15.41
CA ASP A 345 -21.45 -24.22 15.95
C ASP A 345 -21.77 -24.06 17.44
N GLY A 346 -21.36 -22.95 18.08
CA GLY A 346 -21.61 -22.75 19.50
C GLY A 346 -20.77 -21.68 20.17
N VAL A 347 -20.96 -21.57 21.48
CA VAL A 347 -20.12 -20.81 22.42
C VAL A 347 -19.14 -21.76 23.10
N PHE A 348 -17.87 -21.37 23.14
CA PHE A 348 -16.76 -22.18 23.62
C PHE A 348 -15.91 -21.42 24.63
N MET A 349 -15.11 -22.18 25.38
CA MET A 349 -14.06 -21.63 26.23
C MET A 349 -12.73 -22.36 26.01
N THR A 350 -11.62 -21.66 26.15
CA THR A 350 -10.26 -22.21 26.12
C THR A 350 -9.32 -21.46 27.05
N THR A 351 -8.25 -22.10 27.49
CA THR A 351 -7.13 -21.48 28.24
C THR A 351 -5.85 -21.38 27.40
N GLY A 352 -5.99 -21.40 26.07
CA GLY A 352 -4.89 -21.49 25.09
C GLY A 352 -4.64 -22.91 24.57
N GLY A 353 -5.40 -23.89 25.08
CA GLY A 353 -5.36 -25.30 24.67
C GLY A 353 -6.60 -25.72 23.85
N PRO A 354 -6.97 -27.02 23.88
CA PRO A 354 -8.23 -27.49 23.30
C PRO A 354 -9.43 -26.79 23.91
N GLU A 355 -10.41 -26.44 23.08
CA GLU A 355 -11.64 -25.79 23.50
C GLU A 355 -12.64 -26.74 24.15
N ARG A 356 -13.50 -26.18 25.00
CA ARG A 356 -14.65 -26.86 25.59
C ARG A 356 -15.93 -26.14 25.20
N SER A 357 -16.91 -26.88 24.68
CA SER A 357 -18.25 -26.34 24.42
C SER A 357 -18.93 -25.94 25.73
N LEU A 358 -19.57 -24.77 25.72
CA LEU A 358 -20.50 -24.34 26.76
C LEU A 358 -21.96 -24.57 26.36
N VAL A 359 -22.20 -24.99 25.12
CA VAL A 359 -23.54 -25.18 24.58
C VAL A 359 -24.08 -26.55 24.99
N ASP A 360 -25.23 -26.53 25.67
CA ASP A 360 -25.98 -27.71 26.05
C ASP A 360 -26.95 -28.12 24.93
N ASN A 361 -27.43 -29.37 24.97
CA ASN A 361 -28.38 -29.91 23.98
C ASN A 361 -29.66 -29.07 23.81
N ASP A 362 -30.05 -28.32 24.85
CA ASP A 362 -31.27 -27.51 24.84
C ASP A 362 -31.14 -26.22 24.02
N ILE A 363 -29.92 -25.66 23.91
CA ILE A 363 -29.64 -24.45 23.12
C ILE A 363 -28.83 -24.72 21.85
N GLN A 364 -28.23 -25.90 21.72
CA GLN A 364 -27.49 -26.33 20.53
C GLN A 364 -28.25 -26.11 19.21
N PRO A 365 -29.59 -26.32 19.11
CA PRO A 365 -30.26 -26.14 17.84
C PRO A 365 -30.40 -24.68 17.41
N LEU A 366 -30.12 -23.69 18.27
CA LEU A 366 -30.08 -22.27 17.89
C LEU A 366 -28.89 -21.97 16.97
N PHE A 367 -27.84 -22.79 17.04
CA PHE A 367 -26.64 -22.70 16.21
C PHE A 367 -26.79 -23.56 14.94
N PRO A 368 -26.15 -23.16 13.83
CA PRO A 368 -25.97 -24.00 12.66
C PRO A 368 -25.36 -25.36 13.04
N THR A 369 -25.92 -26.41 12.46
CA THR A 369 -25.44 -27.79 12.63
C THR A 369 -25.05 -28.35 11.27
N GLN A 370 -24.39 -29.50 11.24
CA GLN A 370 -24.14 -30.20 9.98
C GLN A 370 -25.44 -30.52 9.20
N SER A 371 -26.57 -30.65 9.91
CA SER A 371 -27.89 -30.92 9.34
C SER A 371 -28.62 -29.70 8.76
N GLY A 372 -28.12 -28.47 8.97
CA GLY A 372 -28.79 -27.28 8.45
C GLY A 372 -28.54 -26.01 9.28
N PRO A 373 -29.20 -24.89 8.89
CA PRO A 373 -29.16 -23.65 9.67
C PRO A 373 -29.74 -23.86 11.08
N GLY A 374 -29.48 -22.91 11.97
CA GLY A 374 -30.11 -22.87 13.29
C GLY A 374 -31.64 -22.84 13.19
N ARG A 375 -32.31 -23.31 14.23
CA ARG A 375 -33.78 -23.33 14.32
C ARG A 375 -34.24 -22.79 15.68
N ASP A 376 -35.42 -22.19 15.68
CA ASP A 376 -36.05 -21.68 16.89
C ASP A 376 -36.32 -22.81 17.89
N VAL A 377 -36.04 -22.59 19.17
CA VAL A 377 -36.22 -23.57 20.26
C VAL A 377 -36.75 -22.87 21.49
N ASN A 378 -37.78 -23.44 22.11
CA ASN A 378 -38.32 -23.00 23.41
C ASN A 378 -38.68 -21.49 23.48
N GLY A 379 -39.11 -20.91 22.34
CA GLY A 379 -39.44 -19.48 22.24
C GLY A 379 -38.23 -18.57 21.98
N TYR A 380 -37.04 -19.12 21.81
CA TYR A 380 -35.84 -18.42 21.36
C TYR A 380 -35.67 -18.60 19.86
N GLU A 381 -35.23 -17.55 19.20
CA GLU A 381 -34.98 -17.61 17.77
C GLU A 381 -33.58 -18.13 17.49
N ALA A 382 -33.43 -18.80 16.35
CA ALA A 382 -32.15 -19.14 15.77
C ALA A 382 -31.28 -17.88 15.62
N ILE A 383 -29.97 -18.05 15.75
CA ILE A 383 -29.03 -16.92 15.64
C ILE A 383 -28.89 -16.50 14.18
N ASP A 384 -28.98 -15.20 13.91
CA ASP A 384 -28.74 -14.62 12.60
C ASP A 384 -27.24 -14.48 12.30
N PHE A 385 -26.66 -15.50 11.67
CA PHE A 385 -25.26 -15.49 11.23
C PHE A 385 -24.99 -14.60 10.00
N THR A 386 -26.00 -13.88 9.48
CA THR A 386 -25.79 -12.85 8.44
C THR A 386 -25.42 -11.49 9.04
N SER A 387 -25.70 -11.28 10.33
CA SER A 387 -25.39 -10.07 11.11
C SER A 387 -24.33 -10.38 12.19
N LEU A 388 -23.10 -10.67 11.77
CA LEU A 388 -22.03 -11.08 12.69
C LEU A 388 -21.61 -10.00 13.71
N ASP A 389 -21.79 -8.73 13.37
CA ASP A 389 -21.49 -7.60 14.27
C ASP A 389 -22.51 -7.49 15.42
N ASP A 390 -23.69 -8.12 15.30
CA ASP A 390 -24.72 -8.12 16.34
C ASP A 390 -24.52 -9.24 17.37
N ILE A 391 -23.51 -10.10 17.18
CA ILE A 391 -23.17 -11.22 18.06
C ILE A 391 -22.06 -10.77 19.00
N GLU A 392 -22.41 -10.60 20.27
CA GLU A 392 -21.50 -10.10 21.31
C GLU A 392 -21.41 -11.06 22.49
N LEU A 393 -20.21 -11.14 23.09
CA LEU A 393 -19.98 -11.81 24.36
C LEU A 393 -19.39 -10.82 25.37
N GLU A 394 -19.93 -10.82 26.58
CA GLU A 394 -19.33 -10.10 27.70
C GLU A 394 -19.36 -10.91 28.99
N TRP A 395 -18.29 -10.83 29.78
CA TRP A 395 -18.22 -11.47 31.09
C TRP A 395 -18.49 -10.48 32.22
N HIS A 396 -19.33 -10.86 33.19
CA HIS A 396 -19.58 -10.09 34.40
C HIS A 396 -19.94 -11.00 35.58
N ASN A 397 -19.19 -10.91 36.69
CA ASN A 397 -19.49 -11.58 37.97
C ASN A 397 -19.91 -13.07 37.83
N ASP A 398 -19.07 -13.88 37.19
CA ASP A 398 -19.30 -15.31 36.94
C ASP A 398 -20.46 -15.63 35.97
N GLU A 399 -20.96 -14.63 35.24
CA GLU A 399 -21.95 -14.80 34.20
C GLU A 399 -21.40 -14.34 32.84
N LEU A 400 -21.69 -15.10 31.79
CA LEU A 400 -21.37 -14.76 30.41
C LEU A 400 -22.63 -14.32 29.68
N TYR A 401 -22.67 -13.08 29.25
CA TYR A 401 -23.77 -12.46 28.52
C TYR A 401 -23.52 -12.66 27.02
N PHE A 402 -24.42 -13.41 26.39
CA PHE A 402 -24.42 -13.67 24.97
C PHE A 402 -25.61 -12.96 24.32
N THR A 403 -25.31 -11.89 23.59
CA THR A 403 -26.32 -11.09 22.88
C THR A 403 -26.22 -11.37 21.39
N TYR A 404 -27.37 -11.58 20.73
CA TYR A 404 -27.43 -11.83 19.30
C TYR A 404 -28.76 -11.36 18.71
N LYS A 405 -28.82 -11.28 17.38
CA LYS A 405 -30.05 -10.99 16.65
C LYS A 405 -30.75 -12.28 16.21
N GLY A 406 -32.06 -12.39 16.44
CA GLY A 406 -32.87 -13.52 16.00
C GLY A 406 -33.07 -13.54 14.49
N ALA A 407 -32.96 -14.72 13.87
CA ALA A 407 -33.05 -14.89 12.42
C ALA A 407 -34.46 -14.72 11.84
N THR A 408 -35.51 -14.80 12.68
CA THR A 408 -36.91 -14.78 12.22
C THR A 408 -37.51 -13.39 12.32
N SER A 409 -37.47 -12.77 13.50
CA SER A 409 -38.02 -11.42 13.73
C SER A 409 -36.99 -10.31 13.57
N GLY A 410 -35.70 -10.62 13.69
CA GLY A 410 -34.65 -9.61 13.79
C GLY A 410 -34.56 -8.93 15.16
N ASN A 411 -35.32 -9.38 16.15
CA ASN A 411 -35.25 -8.85 17.52
C ASN A 411 -33.98 -9.33 18.22
N ARG A 412 -33.41 -8.50 19.11
CA ARG A 412 -32.24 -8.91 19.90
C ARG A 412 -32.65 -9.82 21.06
N GLN A 413 -31.85 -10.86 21.28
CA GLN A 413 -32.01 -11.82 22.36
C GLN A 413 -30.74 -11.89 23.20
N THR A 414 -30.91 -12.16 24.49
CA THR A 414 -29.79 -12.33 25.43
C THR A 414 -29.91 -13.65 26.16
N LEU A 415 -28.89 -14.48 26.02
CA LEU A 415 -28.71 -15.69 26.82
C LEU A 415 -27.56 -15.45 27.79
N ILE A 416 -27.74 -15.88 29.04
CA ILE A 416 -26.75 -15.72 30.09
C ILE A 416 -26.32 -17.10 30.56
N TYR A 417 -25.02 -17.38 30.51
CA TYR A 417 -24.44 -18.60 31.05
C TYR A 417 -23.90 -18.35 32.46
N ASP A 418 -24.46 -19.02 33.46
CA ASP A 418 -23.98 -19.00 34.84
C ASP A 418 -22.80 -19.98 34.95
N LEU A 419 -21.57 -19.47 35.13
CA LEU A 419 -20.33 -20.28 35.15
C LEU A 419 -20.27 -21.21 36.37
N ILE A 420 -20.90 -20.83 37.49
CA ILE A 420 -20.94 -21.62 38.72
C ILE A 420 -21.91 -22.78 38.56
N ARG A 421 -23.14 -22.49 38.11
CA ARG A 421 -24.20 -23.50 37.95
C ARG A 421 -24.13 -24.26 36.64
N ARG A 422 -23.32 -23.79 35.69
CA ARG A 422 -23.12 -24.36 34.35
C ARG A 422 -24.43 -24.56 33.60
N ARG A 423 -25.23 -23.49 33.51
CA ARG A 423 -26.52 -23.52 32.83
C ARG A 423 -26.80 -22.21 32.12
N TRP A 424 -27.50 -22.30 31.01
CA TRP A 424 -28.04 -21.16 30.30
C TRP A 424 -29.37 -20.71 30.90
N ARG A 425 -29.58 -19.39 30.95
CA ARG A 425 -30.85 -18.76 31.24
C ARG A 425 -31.08 -17.64 30.22
N ALA A 426 -32.30 -17.47 29.77
CA ALA A 426 -32.63 -16.29 28.97
C ALA A 426 -32.81 -15.07 29.87
N ALA A 427 -32.48 -13.91 29.32
CA ALA A 427 -32.83 -12.62 29.87
C ALA A 427 -33.66 -11.84 28.84
N THR A 428 -34.75 -11.26 29.31
CA THR A 428 -35.57 -10.35 28.50
C THR A 428 -35.31 -8.94 28.98
N TRP A 429 -35.02 -8.05 28.05
CA TRP A 429 -34.72 -6.66 28.31
C TRP A 429 -35.71 -5.78 27.58
N THR A 430 -36.20 -4.74 28.26
CA THR A 430 -37.05 -3.70 27.68
C THR A 430 -36.49 -2.35 28.09
N PRO A 431 -36.03 -1.50 27.15
CA PRO A 431 -35.81 -1.80 25.73
C PRO A 431 -34.78 -2.92 25.50
N GLU A 432 -34.77 -3.49 24.29
CA GLU A 432 -33.78 -4.51 23.91
C GLU A 432 -32.34 -3.98 24.09
N ILE A 433 -31.45 -4.83 24.59
CA ILE A 433 -30.02 -4.47 24.73
C ILE A 433 -29.26 -4.82 23.45
N VAL A 434 -28.35 -3.92 23.07
CA VAL A 434 -27.45 -4.04 21.92
C VAL A 434 -26.11 -4.59 22.38
N THR A 435 -25.60 -4.08 23.50
CA THR A 435 -24.28 -4.40 24.02
C THR A 435 -24.29 -4.47 25.54
N ALA A 436 -23.40 -5.29 26.10
CA ALA A 436 -23.14 -5.39 27.52
C ALA A 436 -21.66 -5.09 27.78
N HIS A 437 -21.38 -4.36 28.85
CA HIS A 437 -20.02 -4.01 29.24
C HIS A 437 -19.84 -4.08 30.76
N SER A 438 -18.84 -4.83 31.21
CA SER A 438 -18.46 -4.92 32.60
C SER A 438 -17.39 -3.89 32.93
N GLU A 439 -17.72 -2.94 33.80
CA GLU A 439 -16.77 -1.91 34.21
C GLU A 439 -15.67 -2.47 35.12
N VAL A 440 -14.43 -2.16 34.77
CA VAL A 440 -13.24 -2.50 35.56
C VAL A 440 -13.02 -1.42 36.64
N SER A 441 -13.92 -1.34 37.62
CA SER A 441 -13.86 -0.36 38.73
C SER A 441 -13.81 -1.04 40.10
N THR A 442 -13.55 -0.27 41.17
CA THR A 442 -13.51 -0.76 42.56
C THR A 442 -14.84 -1.38 43.03
N VAL A 443 -15.94 -1.05 42.35
CA VAL A 443 -17.23 -1.75 42.44
C VAL A 443 -17.59 -2.15 41.01
N SER A 444 -17.62 -3.46 40.74
CA SER A 444 -17.98 -3.99 39.43
C SER A 444 -19.45 -3.68 39.13
N SER A 445 -19.71 -2.94 38.06
CA SER A 445 -21.04 -2.67 37.52
C SER A 445 -21.18 -3.21 36.10
N LEU A 446 -22.36 -3.76 35.81
CA LEU A 446 -22.73 -4.14 34.45
C LEU A 446 -23.48 -2.99 33.81
N LEU A 447 -22.93 -2.46 32.73
CA LEU A 447 -23.58 -1.48 31.88
C LEU A 447 -24.18 -2.20 30.67
N VAL A 448 -25.38 -1.79 30.28
CA VAL A 448 -26.04 -2.32 29.09
C VAL A 448 -26.47 -1.15 28.20
N GLY A 449 -26.06 -1.19 26.93
CA GLY A 449 -26.49 -0.24 25.92
C GLY A 449 -27.78 -0.73 25.27
N SER A 450 -28.81 0.10 25.20
CA SER A 450 -30.09 -0.26 24.59
C SER A 450 -30.18 0.08 23.10
N SER A 451 -31.20 -0.47 22.44
CA SER A 451 -31.59 -0.11 21.07
C SER A 451 -32.06 1.35 20.93
N THR A 452 -32.31 2.04 22.04
CA THR A 452 -32.66 3.47 22.06
C THR A 452 -31.43 4.39 22.14
N GLY A 453 -30.22 3.83 22.21
CA GLY A 453 -28.97 4.60 22.34
C GLY A 453 -28.73 5.13 23.76
N ILE A 454 -29.42 4.58 24.76
CA ILE A 454 -29.27 4.93 26.17
C ILE A 454 -28.46 3.84 26.87
N LEU A 455 -27.57 4.26 27.78
CA LEU A 455 -26.81 3.36 28.64
C LEU A 455 -27.51 3.20 29.98
N TYR A 456 -27.72 1.96 30.40
CA TYR A 456 -28.33 1.61 31.68
C TYR A 456 -27.32 0.87 32.55
N ASN A 457 -27.42 1.03 33.86
CA ASN A 457 -26.77 0.14 34.81
C ASN A 457 -27.73 -1.02 35.11
N ALA A 458 -27.28 -2.26 34.93
CA ALA A 458 -28.06 -3.47 35.18
C ALA A 458 -28.20 -3.76 36.69
N SER A 459 -28.81 -2.83 37.41
CA SER A 459 -29.10 -2.90 38.84
C SER A 459 -30.36 -2.10 39.18
N GLY A 460 -30.82 -2.19 40.42
CA GLY A 460 -31.98 -1.44 40.91
C GLY A 460 -33.32 -2.15 40.71
N ASN A 461 -34.41 -1.38 40.88
CA ASN A 461 -35.79 -1.87 40.93
C ASN A 461 -36.71 -1.17 39.90
N ASP A 462 -36.13 -0.52 38.88
CA ASP A 462 -36.85 0.24 37.85
C ASP A 462 -36.48 -0.33 36.47
N ASP A 463 -37.45 -0.42 35.56
CA ASP A 463 -37.31 -0.90 34.18
C ASP A 463 -37.51 0.24 33.17
N SER A 464 -37.03 1.43 33.54
CA SER A 464 -37.20 2.66 32.76
C SER A 464 -38.67 3.08 32.61
N GLY A 465 -39.48 2.87 33.65
CA GLY A 465 -40.90 3.24 33.68
C GLY A 465 -41.85 2.31 32.91
N THR A 466 -41.39 1.12 32.54
CA THR A 466 -42.24 0.04 32.01
C THR A 466 -42.88 -0.72 33.20
N ALA A 467 -43.80 -1.64 32.94
CA ALA A 467 -44.30 -2.52 34.00
C ALA A 467 -43.56 -3.86 33.95
N ILE A 468 -42.81 -4.17 35.02
CA ILE A 468 -42.16 -5.48 35.17
C ILE A 468 -43.25 -6.54 35.33
N THR A 469 -43.48 -7.32 34.27
CA THR A 469 -44.45 -8.42 34.30
C THR A 469 -43.79 -9.65 34.91
N ALA A 470 -44.00 -9.85 36.21
CA ALA A 470 -43.57 -11.08 36.88
C ALA A 470 -44.63 -12.17 36.72
N SER A 471 -44.22 -13.36 36.27
CA SER A 471 -45.05 -14.57 36.32
C SER A 471 -44.44 -15.56 37.31
N LEU A 472 -45.26 -16.12 38.20
CA LEU A 472 -44.84 -17.09 39.20
C LEU A 472 -45.62 -18.38 38.97
N ARG A 473 -44.92 -19.45 38.61
CA ARG A 473 -45.50 -20.80 38.57
C ARG A 473 -45.22 -21.49 39.88
N THR A 474 -46.26 -21.70 40.69
CA THR A 474 -46.15 -22.47 41.95
C THR A 474 -46.68 -23.88 41.73
N GLY A 475 -46.11 -24.86 42.42
CA GLY A 475 -46.58 -26.25 42.33
C GLY A 475 -47.98 -26.49 42.89
N SER A 476 -48.56 -25.54 43.64
CA SER A 476 -49.86 -25.70 44.31
C SER A 476 -50.98 -24.80 43.78
N HIS A 477 -50.68 -23.84 42.90
CA HIS A 477 -51.68 -22.96 42.30
C HIS A 477 -51.28 -22.62 40.86
N ASP A 478 -52.14 -23.00 39.94
CA ASP A 478 -52.05 -22.82 38.49
C ASP A 478 -52.39 -21.41 38.00
N GLN A 479 -52.74 -20.49 38.92
CA GLN A 479 -53.12 -19.09 38.63
C GLN A 479 -54.12 -18.94 37.47
N GLY A 480 -54.98 -19.95 37.25
CA GLY A 480 -55.97 -19.96 36.17
C GLY A 480 -55.43 -20.32 34.77
N GLN A 481 -54.19 -20.80 34.64
CA GLN A 481 -53.69 -21.36 33.39
C GLN A 481 -53.95 -22.88 33.33
N PRO A 482 -54.44 -23.41 32.20
CA PRO A 482 -54.73 -24.84 32.08
C PRO A 482 -53.46 -25.68 32.25
N LEU A 483 -53.53 -26.67 33.15
CA LEU A 483 -52.51 -27.71 33.28
C LEU A 483 -52.55 -28.63 32.04
N ASN A 484 -51.54 -28.48 31.19
CA ASN A 484 -51.18 -29.26 29.99
C ASN A 484 -51.79 -28.82 28.66
N THR A 485 -50.90 -28.41 27.74
CA THR A 485 -50.57 -29.21 26.56
C THR A 485 -49.07 -29.38 26.46
#